data_AF-A0A382JQ82-F1
#
_entry.id   AF-A0A382JQ82-F1
#
_cell.length_a   1.000
_cell.length_b   1.000
_cell.length_c   1.000
_cell.angle_alpha   90.00
_cell.angle_beta   90.00
_cell.angle_gamma   90.00
#
_symmetry.space_group_name_H-M   'P 1'
#
loop_
_entity.id
_entity.type
_entity.pdbx_description
1 polymer ?
#
loop_
_entity_poly.entity_id
_entity_poly.type
_entity_poly.pdbx_seq_one_letter_code
_entity_poly.pdbx_strand_id
1 'polypeptide(L)'
;TTAALANNHATGAAVTLNVTAEWKIGQDYIPMPDGILSVLRVLPFTDRGNLNMFDIRYQLRLNDLYDFSDISVIHYQMTMWQLDLLDMILVGEKPIDYNQIGNRLYINMAWGDDLDVGEYIIIECYRKLNAEEYTQAYNDFWLKRYATALIKRQWGENLIKFTGVTMLGGVSMNGETIYNEAIREIGELETDGRLTWEEPLLFDIG
;
A
#
# COMPACT_ATOMS: atom_id res chain seq x y z
N THR A 1 -24.05 33.70 4.13
CA THR A 1 -22.58 33.69 4.09
C THR A 1 -22.12 32.43 4.78
N THR A 2 -22.10 31.33 4.03
CA THR A 2 -21.89 29.99 4.58
C THR A 2 -20.39 29.74 4.58
N ALA A 3 -19.75 29.91 5.73
CA ALA A 3 -18.37 29.53 5.92
C ALA A 3 -18.25 28.02 5.67
N ALA A 4 -17.46 27.64 4.66
CA ALA A 4 -17.07 26.26 4.45
C ALA A 4 -16.44 25.77 5.76
N LEU A 5 -17.01 24.72 6.34
CA LEU A 5 -16.38 24.04 7.46
C LEU A 5 -15.03 23.55 6.96
N ALA A 6 -13.95 24.14 7.47
CA ALA A 6 -12.66 23.50 7.44
C ALA A 6 -12.85 22.11 8.07
N ASN A 7 -12.63 21.05 7.30
CA ASN A 7 -12.43 19.72 7.84
C ASN A 7 -11.12 19.78 8.64
N ASN A 8 -11.20 20.29 9.86
CA ASN A 8 -10.14 20.18 10.83
C ASN A 8 -10.00 18.67 11.07
N HIS A 9 -8.93 18.06 10.54
CA HIS A 9 -8.56 16.70 10.88
C HIS A 9 -8.73 16.55 12.38
N ALA A 10 -9.60 15.63 12.80
CA ALA A 10 -10.18 15.59 14.14
C ALA A 10 -9.13 15.91 15.20
N THR A 11 -9.41 16.91 16.04
CA THR A 11 -8.56 17.33 17.16
C THR A 11 -8.40 16.15 18.13
N GLY A 12 -7.41 15.29 17.89
CA GLY A 12 -7.26 13.99 18.56
C GLY A 12 -6.79 12.84 17.68
N ALA A 13 -6.66 13.02 16.36
CA ALA A 13 -5.96 12.06 15.51
C ALA A 13 -4.48 12.04 15.91
N ALA A 14 -4.06 10.98 16.62
CA ALA A 14 -2.65 10.73 16.87
C ALA A 14 -1.98 10.48 15.52
N VAL A 15 -1.07 11.36 15.11
CA VAL A 15 -0.16 11.09 14.00
C VAL A 15 0.76 9.97 14.46
N THR A 16 0.43 8.72 14.14
CA THR A 16 1.16 7.54 14.61
C THR A 16 2.61 7.52 14.11
N LEU A 17 2.88 8.12 12.96
CA LEU A 17 4.21 8.20 12.36
C LEU A 17 4.41 9.58 11.73
N ASN A 18 5.32 10.36 12.29
CA ASN A 18 5.75 11.65 11.73
C ASN A 18 7.24 11.56 11.40
N VAL A 19 7.57 11.73 10.12
CA VAL A 19 8.95 11.99 9.70
C VAL A 19 9.01 13.43 9.24
N THR A 20 9.75 14.24 9.99
CA THR A 20 10.08 15.61 9.61
C THR A 20 11.46 15.59 8.97
N ALA A 21 11.55 16.03 7.72
CA ALA A 21 12.81 16.16 7.01
C ALA A 21 13.07 17.63 6.67
N GLU A 22 14.26 18.11 7.01
CA GLU A 22 14.74 19.42 6.57
C GLU A 22 15.38 19.27 5.19
N TRP A 23 14.70 19.82 4.19
CA TRP A 23 15.14 19.78 2.80
C TRP A 23 16.20 20.85 2.56
N LYS A 24 17.40 20.41 2.17
CA LYS A 24 18.45 21.29 1.65
C LYS A 24 18.44 21.23 0.13
N ILE A 25 18.81 22.33 -0.52
CA ILE A 25 18.88 22.44 -1.99
C ILE A 25 19.68 21.25 -2.54
N GLY A 26 19.01 20.38 -3.31
CA GLY A 26 19.62 19.20 -3.95
C GLY A 26 19.12 17.82 -3.48
N GLN A 27 18.17 17.73 -2.54
CA GLN A 27 17.49 16.46 -2.25
C GLN A 27 16.16 16.40 -3.02
N ASP A 28 16.08 15.51 -4.02
CA ASP A 28 14.91 15.31 -4.89
C ASP A 28 14.05 14.10 -4.45
N TYR A 29 14.08 13.74 -3.16
CA TYR A 29 13.40 12.54 -2.65
C TYR A 29 12.67 12.80 -1.34
N ILE A 30 11.40 12.39 -1.27
CA ILE A 30 10.60 12.43 -0.05
C ILE A 30 10.99 11.24 0.83
N PRO A 31 11.55 11.47 2.03
CA PRO A 31 11.80 10.37 2.98
C PRO A 31 10.47 9.89 3.54
N MET A 32 10.23 8.59 3.38
CA MET A 32 9.01 7.94 3.82
C MET A 32 9.14 7.41 5.26
N PRO A 33 8.08 7.46 6.08
CA PRO A 33 8.08 6.85 7.40
C PRO A 33 8.28 5.34 7.35
N ASP A 34 8.81 4.79 8.42
CA ASP A 34 8.99 3.34 8.55
C ASP A 34 7.64 2.61 8.48
N GLY A 35 7.61 1.50 7.75
CA GLY A 35 6.41 0.68 7.54
C GLY A 35 5.66 0.92 6.22
N ILE A 36 6.17 1.67 5.25
CA ILE A 36 5.60 1.72 3.88
C ILE A 36 6.20 0.60 3.03
N LEU A 37 5.34 -0.24 2.47
CA LEU A 37 5.71 -1.40 1.64
C LEU A 37 5.82 -1.01 0.16
N SER A 38 4.85 -0.25 -0.36
CA SER A 38 4.85 0.20 -1.74
C SER A 38 4.02 1.46 -1.91
N VAL A 39 4.40 2.33 -2.84
CA VAL A 39 3.62 3.50 -3.25
C VAL A 39 2.96 3.19 -4.59
N LEU A 40 1.64 3.33 -4.65
CA LEU A 40 0.85 3.00 -5.84
C LEU A 40 0.75 4.17 -6.81
N ARG A 41 0.34 5.34 -6.30
CA ARG A 41 0.20 6.57 -7.09
C ARG A 41 0.13 7.80 -6.20
N VAL A 42 0.41 8.95 -6.81
CA VAL A 42 0.12 10.26 -6.26
C VAL A 42 -1.22 10.72 -6.84
N LEU A 43 -2.12 11.21 -5.98
CA LEU A 43 -3.40 11.72 -6.45
C LEU A 43 -3.19 13.03 -7.25
N PRO A 44 -3.90 13.21 -8.38
CA PRO A 44 -3.70 14.38 -9.22
C PRO A 44 -4.15 15.67 -8.52
N PHE A 45 -3.36 16.73 -8.71
CA PHE A 45 -3.64 18.09 -8.25
C PHE A 45 -4.68 18.76 -9.15
N THR A 46 -5.92 18.24 -9.17
CA THR A 46 -6.99 18.90 -9.92
C THR A 46 -7.65 19.94 -9.03
N ASP A 47 -7.37 21.23 -9.29
CA ASP A 47 -8.15 22.32 -8.72
C ASP A 47 -9.53 22.35 -9.40
N ARG A 48 -10.49 21.66 -8.77
CA ARG A 48 -11.90 21.69 -9.20
C ARG A 48 -12.63 22.94 -8.71
N GLY A 49 -11.95 23.85 -8.02
CA GLY A 49 -12.50 25.06 -7.42
C GLY A 49 -12.75 26.19 -8.42
N ASN A 50 -12.01 26.23 -9.53
CA ASN A 50 -12.14 27.28 -10.54
C ASN A 50 -13.13 26.86 -11.65
N LEU A 51 -14.39 26.61 -11.27
CA LEU A 51 -15.52 26.44 -12.21
C LEU A 51 -15.84 27.79 -12.87
N ASN A 52 -14.94 28.24 -13.73
CA ASN A 52 -15.14 29.43 -14.52
C ASN A 52 -16.26 29.16 -15.53
N MET A 53 -17.18 30.12 -15.73
CA MET A 53 -18.30 29.95 -16.67
C MET A 53 -17.82 29.72 -18.11
N PHE A 54 -16.53 29.91 -18.40
CA PHE A 54 -15.87 29.66 -19.69
C PHE A 54 -15.21 28.29 -19.80
N ASP A 55 -15.28 27.45 -18.78
CA ASP A 55 -14.80 26.06 -18.88
C ASP A 55 -15.61 25.33 -19.95
N ILE A 56 -14.90 24.74 -20.91
CA ILE A 56 -15.45 23.97 -22.04
C ILE A 56 -16.36 22.85 -21.53
N ARG A 57 -16.03 22.21 -20.40
CA ARG A 57 -16.87 21.16 -19.79
C ARG A 57 -18.21 21.73 -19.29
N TYR A 58 -18.19 22.95 -18.72
CA TYR A 58 -19.40 23.64 -18.26
C TYR A 58 -20.27 24.13 -19.43
N GLN A 59 -19.65 24.69 -20.47
CA GLN A 59 -20.32 25.13 -21.68
C GLN A 59 -20.91 23.97 -22.49
N LEU A 60 -20.19 22.85 -22.64
CA LEU A 60 -20.72 21.64 -23.26
C LEU A 60 -21.92 21.07 -22.49
N ARG A 61 -21.86 21.02 -21.15
CA ARG A 61 -23.00 20.56 -20.35
C ARG A 61 -24.24 21.46 -20.48
N LEU A 62 -24.05 22.78 -20.62
CA LEU A 62 -25.16 23.72 -20.80
C LEU A 62 -25.71 23.73 -22.23
N ASN A 63 -24.85 23.53 -23.23
CA ASN A 63 -25.23 23.55 -24.65
C ASN A 63 -25.83 22.22 -25.11
N ASP A 64 -25.30 21.08 -24.65
CA ASP A 64 -25.67 19.73 -25.10
C ASP A 64 -26.88 19.15 -24.33
N LEU A 65 -27.16 19.63 -23.10
CA LEU A 65 -28.37 19.24 -22.35
C LEU A 65 -29.65 19.84 -22.94
N TYR A 66 -29.53 20.81 -23.85
CA TYR A 66 -30.66 21.41 -24.56
C TYR A 66 -31.06 20.63 -25.83
N ASP A 67 -30.24 19.67 -26.29
CA ASP A 67 -30.51 18.88 -27.50
C ASP A 67 -30.15 17.40 -27.34
N PHE A 68 -30.79 16.72 -26.39
CA PHE A 68 -30.82 15.25 -26.35
C PHE A 68 -31.76 14.64 -27.41
N SER A 69 -32.26 15.44 -28.35
CA SER A 69 -33.22 15.02 -29.37
C SER A 69 -32.53 14.59 -30.67
N ASP A 70 -31.51 15.33 -31.14
CA ASP A 70 -30.98 15.14 -32.50
C ASP A 70 -29.50 14.69 -32.59
N ILE A 71 -28.71 14.75 -31.51
CA ILE A 71 -27.32 14.26 -31.51
C ILE A 71 -27.16 13.10 -30.54
N SER A 72 -26.79 11.93 -31.08
CA SER A 72 -26.72 10.67 -30.34
C SER A 72 -25.78 10.75 -29.12
N VAL A 73 -26.20 10.16 -28.00
CA VAL A 73 -25.40 9.96 -26.76
C VAL A 73 -24.01 9.36 -27.02
N ILE A 74 -23.88 8.61 -28.12
CA ILE A 74 -22.63 8.01 -28.56
C ILE A 74 -21.59 9.09 -28.91
N HIS A 75 -22.00 10.18 -29.57
CA HIS A 75 -21.11 11.28 -29.93
C HIS A 75 -20.55 11.98 -28.68
N TYR A 76 -21.40 12.25 -27.69
CA TYR A 76 -20.98 12.81 -26.41
C TYR A 76 -19.97 11.94 -25.67
N GLN A 77 -20.16 10.61 -25.67
CA GLN A 77 -19.20 9.70 -25.04
C GLN A 77 -17.86 9.68 -25.78
N MET A 78 -17.87 9.72 -27.12
CA MET A 78 -16.64 9.80 -27.91
C MET A 78 -15.88 11.10 -27.70
N THR A 79 -16.57 12.25 -27.60
CA THR A 79 -15.90 13.53 -27.32
C THR A 79 -15.35 13.58 -25.90
N MET A 80 -16.04 13.01 -24.91
CA MET A 80 -15.52 12.93 -23.54
C MET A 80 -14.25 12.07 -23.43
N TRP A 81 -14.20 10.92 -24.11
CA TRP A 81 -12.98 10.12 -24.19
C TRP A 81 -11.83 10.85 -24.90
N GLN A 82 -12.12 11.59 -25.96
CA GLN A 82 -11.11 12.39 -26.64
C GLN A 82 -10.56 13.51 -25.74
N LEU A 83 -11.43 14.18 -24.97
CA LEU A 83 -11.00 15.21 -24.03
C LEU A 83 -10.16 14.64 -22.88
N ASP A 84 -10.52 13.46 -22.37
CA ASP A 84 -9.74 12.76 -21.34
C ASP A 84 -8.36 12.32 -21.86
N LEU A 85 -8.30 11.79 -23.08
CA LEU A 85 -7.05 11.46 -23.76
C LEU A 85 -6.17 12.70 -23.98
N LEU A 86 -6.77 13.84 -24.37
CA LEU A 86 -6.03 15.09 -24.51
C LEU A 86 -5.49 15.57 -23.15
N ASP A 87 -6.26 15.45 -22.07
CA ASP A 87 -5.83 15.77 -20.71
C ASP A 87 -4.64 14.88 -20.28
N MET A 88 -4.73 13.57 -20.54
CA MET A 88 -3.64 12.63 -20.25
C MET A 88 -2.39 12.85 -21.10
N ILE A 89 -2.51 13.32 -22.35
CA ILE A 89 -1.35 13.65 -23.19
C ILE A 89 -0.72 14.98 -22.77
N LEU A 90 -1.53 15.97 -22.36
CA LEU A 90 -1.04 17.32 -22.06
C LEU A 90 -0.51 17.47 -20.64
N VAL A 91 -1.21 16.90 -19.65
CA VAL A 91 -0.84 16.99 -18.23
C VAL A 91 -0.09 15.74 -17.79
N GLY A 92 -0.55 14.57 -18.23
CA GLY A 92 0.04 13.28 -17.87
C GLY A 92 -0.12 12.91 -16.40
N GLU A 93 0.00 11.62 -16.10
CA GLU A 93 0.22 11.19 -14.73
C GLU A 93 1.69 11.42 -14.36
N LYS A 94 1.93 11.99 -13.18
CA LYS A 94 3.28 12.31 -12.69
C LYS A 94 3.96 11.00 -12.27
N PRO A 95 5.06 10.59 -12.92
CA PRO A 95 5.67 9.31 -12.62
C PRO A 95 6.29 9.34 -11.22
N ILE A 96 6.18 8.20 -10.54
CA ILE A 96 6.68 8.00 -9.19
C ILE A 96 7.68 6.84 -9.18
N ASP A 97 8.82 7.07 -8.54
CA ASP A 97 9.80 6.01 -8.29
C ASP A 97 9.95 5.82 -6.80
N TYR A 98 9.51 4.67 -6.28
CA TYR A 98 9.67 4.33 -4.87
C TYR A 98 10.78 3.31 -4.67
N ASN A 99 11.77 3.67 -3.87
CA ASN A 99 12.83 2.75 -3.46
C ASN A 99 12.52 2.19 -2.06
N GLN A 100 12.20 0.89 -2.01
CA GLN A 100 11.87 0.17 -0.77
C GLN A 100 13.07 0.05 0.19
N ILE A 101 14.29 -0.09 -0.30
CA ILE A 101 15.48 -0.27 0.55
C ILE A 101 15.89 1.08 1.17
N GLY A 102 15.77 2.15 0.39
CA GLY A 102 16.12 3.50 0.82
C GLY A 102 15.02 4.24 1.56
N ASN A 103 13.78 3.75 1.54
CA ASN A 103 12.56 4.47 1.95
C ASN A 103 12.48 5.88 1.33
N ARG A 104 12.76 5.96 0.03
CA ARG A 104 12.79 7.23 -0.72
C ARG A 104 11.75 7.18 -1.81
N LEU A 105 10.85 8.16 -1.82
CA LEU A 105 9.96 8.41 -2.94
C LEU A 105 10.50 9.56 -3.78
N TYR A 106 10.75 9.30 -5.05
CA TYR A 106 11.03 10.34 -6.03
C TYR A 106 9.71 10.65 -6.74
N ILE A 107 9.33 11.93 -6.77
CA ILE A 107 8.22 12.38 -7.58
C ILE A 107 8.80 13.32 -8.63
N ASN A 108 8.72 12.92 -9.89
CA ASN A 108 9.20 13.74 -10.99
C ASN A 108 8.12 14.78 -11.32
N MET A 109 8.22 15.94 -10.67
CA MET A 109 7.36 17.09 -10.94
C MET A 109 8.17 18.38 -11.00
N ALA A 110 7.62 19.39 -11.69
CA ALA A 110 8.20 20.73 -11.69
C ALA A 110 7.82 21.45 -10.39
N TRP A 111 8.55 21.18 -9.31
CA TRP A 111 8.28 21.68 -7.95
C TRP A 111 8.07 23.19 -7.82
N GLY A 112 8.59 24.00 -8.76
CA GLY A 112 8.47 25.46 -8.75
C GLY A 112 7.20 26.01 -9.40
N ASP A 113 6.59 25.26 -10.31
CA ASP A 113 5.41 25.70 -11.10
C ASP A 113 4.14 24.94 -10.69
N ASP A 114 4.28 23.69 -10.22
CA ASP A 114 3.17 22.78 -9.96
C ASP A 114 2.63 22.83 -8.52
N LEU A 115 3.36 23.43 -7.57
CA LEU A 115 3.04 23.36 -6.14
C LEU A 115 3.35 24.67 -5.43
N ASP A 116 2.35 25.21 -4.72
CA ASP A 116 2.50 26.39 -3.87
C ASP A 116 2.79 26.02 -2.40
N VAL A 117 3.49 26.92 -1.70
CA VAL A 117 3.81 26.71 -0.27
C VAL A 117 2.53 26.62 0.56
N GLY A 118 2.33 25.46 1.20
CA GLY A 118 1.15 25.18 2.02
C GLY A 118 0.16 24.20 1.39
N GLU A 119 0.42 23.73 0.18
CA GLU A 119 -0.35 22.65 -0.45
C GLU A 119 0.07 21.26 0.06
N TYR A 120 -0.87 20.31 -0.02
CA TYR A 120 -0.68 18.95 0.48
C TYR A 120 -0.65 17.95 -0.68
N ILE A 121 0.37 17.09 -0.70
CA ILE A 121 0.46 15.96 -1.59
C ILE A 121 -0.19 14.75 -0.91
N ILE A 122 -1.12 14.08 -1.59
CA ILE A 122 -1.76 12.87 -1.10
C ILE A 122 -1.25 11.67 -1.90
N ILE A 123 -0.77 10.67 -1.17
CA ILE A 123 -0.10 9.50 -1.72
C ILE A 123 -0.86 8.25 -1.30
N GLU A 124 -1.21 7.41 -2.27
CA GLU A 124 -1.79 6.09 -2.02
C GLU A 124 -0.63 5.09 -1.86
N CYS A 125 -0.54 4.46 -0.69
CA CYS A 125 0.52 3.50 -0.38
C CYS A 125 0.01 2.30 0.42
N TYR A 126 0.66 1.16 0.22
CA TYR A 126 0.51 0.00 1.10
C TYR A 126 1.41 0.19 2.32
N ARG A 127 0.79 0.09 3.50
CA ARG A 127 1.48 0.21 4.78
C ARG A 127 1.42 -1.12 5.52
N LYS A 128 2.51 -1.46 6.20
CA LYS A 128 2.53 -2.48 7.24
C LYS A 128 1.58 -2.04 8.37
N LEU A 129 0.71 -2.95 8.78
CA LEU A 129 -0.21 -2.73 9.87
C LEU A 129 0.53 -2.90 11.21
N ASN A 130 0.21 -2.06 12.21
CA ASN A 130 0.75 -2.24 13.55
C ASN A 130 0.06 -3.43 14.22
N ALA A 131 0.81 -4.48 14.54
CA ALA A 131 0.25 -5.71 15.11
C ALA A 131 -0.27 -5.53 16.55
N GLU A 132 0.20 -4.52 17.28
CA GLU A 132 -0.28 -4.21 18.64
C GLU A 132 -1.69 -3.61 18.64
N GLU A 133 -2.02 -2.81 17.61
CA GLU A 133 -3.35 -2.20 17.46
C GLU A 133 -4.35 -3.18 16.83
N TYR A 134 -3.88 -4.00 15.88
CA TYR A 134 -4.72 -4.92 15.11
C TYR A 134 -4.51 -6.38 15.55
N THR A 135 -4.78 -6.65 16.83
CA THR A 135 -4.59 -7.96 17.46
C THR A 135 -5.37 -9.11 16.79
N GLN A 136 -6.42 -8.80 16.02
CA GLN A 136 -7.16 -9.79 15.24
C GLN A 136 -6.30 -10.45 14.15
N ALA A 137 -5.22 -9.82 13.70
CA ALA A 137 -4.26 -10.43 12.78
C ALA A 137 -3.62 -11.69 13.37
N TYR A 138 -3.42 -11.76 14.70
CA TYR A 138 -2.92 -12.96 15.37
C TYR A 138 -3.92 -14.11 15.40
N ASN A 139 -5.19 -13.85 15.08
CA ASN A 139 -6.21 -14.88 15.04
C ASN A 139 -6.25 -15.69 13.74
N ASP A 140 -5.42 -15.33 12.75
CA ASP A 140 -5.28 -16.09 11.52
C ASP A 140 -4.87 -17.55 11.81
N PHE A 141 -5.60 -18.48 11.18
CA PHE A 141 -5.37 -19.91 11.32
C PHE A 141 -4.01 -20.35 10.79
N TRP A 142 -3.56 -19.77 9.67
CA TRP A 142 -2.26 -20.11 9.09
C TRP A 142 -1.12 -19.65 10.00
N LEU A 143 -1.18 -18.41 10.50
CA LEU A 143 -0.18 -17.86 11.41
C LEU A 143 -0.06 -18.69 12.70
N LYS A 144 -1.19 -19.12 13.26
CA LYS A 144 -1.21 -20.01 14.45
C LYS A 144 -0.58 -21.37 14.17
N ARG A 145 -0.88 -21.98 13.01
CA ARG A 145 -0.28 -23.26 12.60
C ARG A 145 1.23 -23.13 12.42
N TYR A 146 1.67 -22.08 11.74
CA TYR A 146 3.09 -21.81 11.50
C TYR A 146 3.85 -21.58 12.81
N ALA A 147 3.32 -20.73 13.71
CA ALA A 147 3.91 -20.51 15.03
C ALA A 147 3.98 -21.80 15.87
N THR A 148 2.95 -22.64 15.81
CA THR A 148 2.93 -23.94 16.51
C THR A 148 3.98 -24.89 15.95
N ALA A 149 4.16 -24.95 14.63
CA ALA A 149 5.18 -25.79 13.99
C ALA A 149 6.61 -25.32 14.32
N LEU A 150 6.85 -24.00 14.37
CA LEU A 150 8.14 -23.44 14.82
C LEU A 150 8.44 -23.79 16.29
N ILE A 151 7.45 -23.69 17.17
CA ILE A 151 7.58 -24.11 18.56
C ILE A 151 7.89 -25.62 18.61
N LYS A 152 7.16 -26.45 17.87
CA LYS A 152 7.40 -27.90 17.78
C LYS A 152 8.83 -28.22 17.33
N ARG A 153 9.37 -27.49 16.34
CA ARG A 153 10.78 -27.61 15.89
C ARG A 153 11.75 -27.33 17.04
N GLN A 154 11.55 -26.23 17.77
CA GLN A 154 12.41 -25.86 18.89
C GLN A 154 12.38 -26.89 20.03
N TRP A 155 11.19 -27.42 20.35
CA TRP A 155 11.06 -28.53 21.30
C TRP A 155 11.78 -29.77 20.78
N GLY A 156 11.52 -30.22 19.56
CA GLY A 156 12.21 -31.37 18.96
C GLY A 156 13.73 -31.26 19.05
N GLU A 157 14.29 -30.10 18.69
CA GLU A 157 15.74 -29.84 18.79
C GLU A 157 16.26 -29.90 20.23
N ASN A 158 15.50 -29.38 21.19
CA ASN A 158 15.84 -29.48 22.61
C ASN A 158 15.77 -30.93 23.11
N LEU A 159 14.78 -31.71 22.68
CA LEU A 159 14.59 -33.10 23.12
C LEU A 159 15.64 -34.04 22.50
N ILE A 160 16.10 -33.79 21.26
CA ILE A 160 17.21 -34.54 20.63
C ILE A 160 18.50 -34.45 21.45
N LYS A 161 18.75 -33.32 22.13
CA LYS A 161 19.92 -33.16 22.99
C LYS A 161 19.88 -34.09 24.22
N PHE A 162 18.72 -34.64 24.57
CA PHE A 162 18.52 -35.54 25.71
C PHE A 162 18.27 -37.01 25.34
N THR A 163 18.47 -37.40 24.08
CA THR A 163 18.17 -38.77 23.58
C THR A 163 18.93 -39.89 24.33
N GLY A 164 20.05 -39.58 24.99
CA GLY A 164 20.82 -40.52 25.81
C GLY A 164 20.38 -40.63 27.28
N VAL A 165 19.39 -39.84 27.72
CA VAL A 165 18.89 -39.84 29.11
C VAL A 165 17.59 -40.64 29.16
N THR A 166 17.63 -41.83 29.76
CA THR A 166 16.43 -42.60 30.03
C THR A 166 15.66 -41.97 31.18
N MET A 167 14.38 -41.69 30.99
CA MET A 167 13.55 -41.18 32.08
C MET A 167 13.33 -42.28 33.11
N LEU A 168 13.16 -41.89 34.39
CA LEU A 168 12.83 -42.80 35.47
C LEU A 168 11.49 -43.49 35.14
N GLY A 169 11.54 -44.76 34.72
CA GLY A 169 10.39 -45.49 34.17
C GLY A 169 10.65 -46.18 32.82
N GLY A 170 11.86 -46.07 32.24
CA GLY A 170 12.23 -46.82 31.03
C GLY A 170 11.64 -46.25 29.73
N VAL A 171 11.02 -45.07 29.79
CA VAL A 171 10.52 -44.34 28.63
C VAL A 171 11.66 -43.49 28.05
N SER A 172 11.99 -43.70 26.79
CA SER A 172 12.89 -42.83 26.02
C SER A 172 12.09 -41.75 25.30
N MET A 173 12.67 -40.55 25.19
CA MET A 173 12.02 -39.43 24.53
C MET A 173 12.32 -39.44 23.03
N ASN A 174 11.29 -39.43 22.20
CA ASN A 174 11.44 -39.45 20.74
C ASN A 174 11.53 -38.03 20.17
N GLY A 175 12.63 -37.33 20.47
CA GLY A 175 12.86 -35.96 19.98
C GLY A 175 13.05 -35.88 18.46
N GLU A 176 13.63 -36.92 17.85
CA GLU A 176 13.92 -36.98 16.42
C GLU A 176 12.65 -37.04 15.55
N THR A 177 11.65 -37.83 15.94
CA THR A 177 10.38 -37.84 15.20
C THR A 177 9.63 -36.52 15.28
N ILE A 178 9.64 -35.87 16.45
CA ILE A 178 8.98 -34.57 16.65
C ILE A 178 9.63 -33.49 15.77
N TYR A 179 10.96 -33.51 15.69
CA TYR A 179 11.72 -32.58 14.86
C TYR A 179 11.43 -32.77 13.36
N ASN A 180 11.47 -34.03 12.89
CA ASN A 180 11.21 -34.35 11.48
C ASN A 180 9.76 -34.03 11.08
N GLU A 181 8.79 -34.28 11.96
CA GLU A 181 7.40 -33.88 11.74
C GLU A 181 7.24 -32.36 11.66
N ALA A 182 7.94 -31.62 12.54
CA ALA A 182 7.90 -30.16 12.52
C ALA A 182 8.48 -29.56 11.23
N ILE A 183 9.60 -30.07 10.73
CA ILE A 183 10.18 -29.61 9.45
C ILE A 183 9.22 -29.84 8.29
N ARG A 184 8.59 -31.01 8.24
CA ARG A 184 7.61 -31.32 7.20
C ARG A 184 6.41 -30.38 7.27
N GLU A 185 5.84 -30.15 8.45
CA GLU A 185 4.72 -29.21 8.62
C GLU A 185 5.09 -27.78 8.22
N ILE A 186 6.30 -27.32 8.55
CA ILE A 186 6.80 -26.01 8.11
C ILE A 186 6.87 -25.96 6.57
N GLY A 187 7.46 -26.97 5.95
CA GLY A 187 7.57 -27.04 4.49
C GLY A 187 6.22 -27.06 3.79
N GLU A 188 5.26 -27.84 4.29
CA GLU A 188 3.88 -27.88 3.78
C GLU A 188 3.20 -26.51 3.91
N LEU A 189 3.31 -25.86 5.06
CA LEU A 189 2.73 -24.54 5.30
C LEU A 189 3.36 -23.44 4.44
N GLU A 190 4.66 -23.53 4.16
CA GLU A 190 5.36 -22.62 3.26
C GLU A 190 4.94 -22.84 1.81
N THR A 191 4.79 -24.09 1.37
CA THR A 191 4.28 -24.39 0.02
C THR A 191 2.83 -23.94 -0.16
N ASP A 192 1.97 -24.22 0.80
CA ASP A 192 0.58 -23.77 0.81
C ASP A 192 0.51 -22.25 0.81
N GLY A 193 1.42 -21.61 1.57
CA GLY A 193 1.44 -20.17 1.69
C GLY A 193 1.84 -19.46 0.40
N ARG A 194 2.85 -19.99 -0.28
CA ARG A 194 3.26 -19.50 -1.60
C ARG A 194 2.16 -19.69 -2.64
N LEU A 195 1.50 -20.84 -2.66
CA LEU A 195 0.48 -21.14 -3.67
C LEU A 195 -0.83 -20.36 -3.47
N THR A 196 -1.18 -20.04 -2.23
CA THR A 196 -2.49 -19.47 -1.88
C THR A 196 -2.47 -17.95 -1.76
N TRP A 197 -1.35 -17.36 -1.33
CA TRP A 197 -1.30 -15.94 -0.96
C TRP A 197 -0.24 -15.10 -1.68
N GLU A 198 0.56 -15.68 -2.60
CA GLU A 198 1.35 -14.84 -3.53
C GLU A 198 0.41 -14.23 -4.58
N GLU A 199 0.26 -12.90 -4.55
CA GLU A 199 0.05 -12.14 -5.79
C GLU A 199 1.23 -12.43 -6.74
N PRO A 200 1.05 -12.44 -8.07
CA PRO A 200 2.11 -12.83 -9.00
C PRO A 200 3.42 -12.09 -8.69
N LEU A 201 4.52 -12.84 -8.64
CA LEU A 201 5.87 -12.36 -8.29
C LEU A 201 6.25 -11.16 -9.17
N LEU A 202 6.11 -9.93 -8.65
CA LEU A 202 6.64 -8.70 -9.26
C LEU A 202 8.16 -8.54 -9.00
N PHE A 203 8.87 -9.62 -8.64
CA PHE A 203 10.30 -9.57 -8.35
C PHE A 203 11.03 -10.78 -8.95
N ASP A 204 10.94 -10.92 -10.27
CA ASP A 204 11.96 -11.60 -11.07
C ASP A 204 12.22 -10.85 -12.40
N ILE A 205 12.29 -9.52 -12.31
CA ILE A 205 12.96 -8.70 -13.31
C ILE A 205 13.87 -7.71 -12.58
N GLY A 206 15.18 -7.89 -12.80
CA GLY A 206 16.17 -6.83 -12.61
C GLY A 206 16.19 -5.89 -13.80
#